data_AF-A0A1Q4HSV8-F1
#
_entry.id   AF-A0A1Q4HSV8-F1
#
_cell.length_a   1.000
_cell.length_b   1.000
_cell.length_c   1.000
_cell.angle_alpha   90.00
_cell.angle_beta   90.00
_cell.angle_gamma   90.00
#
_symmetry.space_group_name_H-M   'P 1'
#
loop_
_entity.id
_entity.type
_entity.pdbx_description
1 polymer ?
#
loop_
_entity_poly.entity_id
_entity_poly.type
_entity_poly.pdbx_seq_one_letter_code
_entity_poly.pdbx_strand_id
1 'polypeptide(L)'
;MTTLAPHHRARRLIAGAVVSAATAIAPAFLAAAPAAAFTYPDPICNGMACSYQWCPGMPLPMASAGTPHWDMNACHRFMIGQISANPPAWVTNGGLNHQVSPMVIEGDPGPCPGCVS
;
A
#
# COMPACT_ATOMS: atom_id res chain seq x y z
N MET A 1 20.89 -71.34 -37.79
CA MET A 1 20.11 -71.33 -39.03
C MET A 1 18.75 -70.72 -38.76
N THR A 2 18.37 -69.73 -39.58
CA THR A 2 17.00 -69.27 -39.95
C THR A 2 16.01 -68.88 -38.83
N THR A 3 15.80 -67.58 -38.58
CA THR A 3 14.74 -66.69 -39.14
C THR A 3 13.30 -67.18 -38.92
N LEU A 4 12.47 -66.35 -38.27
CA LEU A 4 11.38 -65.57 -38.90
C LEU A 4 10.46 -64.98 -37.79
N ALA A 5 10.33 -63.65 -37.77
CA ALA A 5 9.07 -62.99 -37.37
C ALA A 5 8.14 -62.99 -38.61
N PRO A 6 6.91 -62.41 -38.62
CA PRO A 6 6.09 -61.81 -37.55
C PRO A 6 4.61 -62.31 -37.59
N HIS A 7 3.76 -61.85 -36.67
CA HIS A 7 2.59 -60.99 -36.98
C HIS A 7 1.47 -61.02 -35.92
N HIS A 8 1.08 -59.79 -35.57
CA HIS A 8 -0.27 -59.31 -35.28
C HIS A 8 -0.93 -59.46 -33.90
N ARG A 9 -1.13 -58.25 -33.35
CA ARG A 9 -2.38 -57.72 -32.77
C ARG A 9 -2.91 -58.41 -31.51
N ALA A 10 -2.71 -57.73 -30.38
CA ALA A 10 -3.84 -57.28 -29.57
C ALA A 10 -3.41 -56.15 -28.64
N ARG A 11 -3.89 -54.92 -28.90
CA ARG A 11 -4.08 -53.92 -27.84
C ARG A 11 -5.26 -54.40 -27.00
N ARG A 12 -5.08 -54.58 -25.70
CA ARG A 12 -6.13 -54.41 -24.67
C ARG A 12 -5.48 -54.08 -23.34
N LEU A 13 -5.44 -52.77 -23.11
CA LEU A 13 -5.73 -52.04 -21.87
C LEU A 13 -5.16 -52.64 -20.57
N ILE A 14 -4.12 -51.93 -20.14
CA ILE A 14 -3.41 -51.93 -18.87
C ILE A 14 -4.38 -52.08 -17.67
N ALA A 15 -4.15 -53.19 -16.97
CA ALA A 15 -3.99 -53.33 -15.53
C ALA A 15 -4.63 -52.27 -14.60
N GLY A 16 -5.47 -52.79 -13.70
CA GLY A 16 -5.30 -52.58 -12.26
C GLY A 16 -5.70 -51.21 -11.73
N ALA A 17 -6.95 -51.10 -11.28
CA ALA A 17 -7.36 -50.06 -10.35
C ALA A 17 -6.61 -50.23 -9.02
N VAL A 18 -5.76 -49.26 -8.68
CA VAL A 18 -5.39 -48.94 -7.30
C VAL A 18 -5.39 -47.42 -7.19
N VAL A 19 -6.51 -46.86 -6.73
CA VAL A 19 -6.59 -45.44 -6.36
C VAL A 19 -5.98 -45.31 -4.97
N SER A 20 -4.68 -45.03 -4.92
CA SER A 20 -4.02 -44.58 -3.69
C SER A 20 -4.23 -43.07 -3.59
N ALA A 21 -5.02 -42.65 -2.61
CA ALA A 21 -5.21 -41.24 -2.28
C ALA A 21 -3.91 -40.65 -1.70
N ALA A 22 -3.12 -39.99 -2.55
CA ALA A 22 -2.10 -39.06 -2.09
C ALA A 22 -2.74 -37.67 -2.10
N THR A 23 -3.19 -37.21 -0.93
CA THR A 23 -3.56 -35.81 -0.74
C THR A 23 -2.31 -34.95 -0.96
N ALA A 24 -2.21 -34.32 -2.13
CA ALA A 24 -1.27 -33.24 -2.32
C ALA A 24 -1.70 -32.10 -1.38
N ILE A 25 -1.02 -31.97 -0.25
CA ILE A 25 -1.11 -30.76 0.56
C ILE A 25 -0.39 -29.69 -0.25
N ALA A 26 -1.13 -29.00 -1.13
CA ALA A 26 -0.64 -27.76 -1.68
C ALA A 26 -0.48 -26.80 -0.50
N PRO A 27 0.73 -26.29 -0.19
CA PRO A 27 0.82 -25.15 0.70
C PRO A 27 0.11 -24.00 -0.02
N ALA A 28 -1.10 -23.69 0.43
CA ALA A 28 -1.72 -22.41 0.14
C ALA A 28 -0.86 -21.36 0.84
N PHE A 29 0.22 -20.93 0.18
CA PHE A 29 0.90 -19.70 0.54
C PHE A 29 -0.10 -18.58 0.27
N LEU A 30 -0.85 -18.18 1.31
CA LEU A 30 -1.51 -16.89 1.34
C LEU A 30 -0.40 -15.84 1.28
N ALA A 31 -0.01 -15.46 0.06
CA ALA A 31 0.69 -14.22 -0.16
C ALA A 31 -0.32 -13.11 0.19
N ALA A 32 -0.34 -12.68 1.44
CA ALA A 32 -0.92 -11.41 1.82
C ALA A 32 -0.13 -10.35 1.04
N ALA A 33 -0.70 -9.87 -0.07
CA ALA A 33 -0.15 -8.74 -0.78
C ALA A 33 -0.01 -7.60 0.24
N PRO A 34 1.17 -6.98 0.38
CA PRO A 34 1.27 -5.79 1.21
C PRO A 34 0.27 -4.78 0.66
N ALA A 35 -0.64 -4.29 1.50
CA ALA A 35 -1.52 -3.20 1.13
C ALA A 35 -0.62 -2.02 0.72
N ALA A 36 -0.53 -1.74 -0.57
CA ALA A 36 0.25 -0.62 -1.05
C ALA A 36 -0.39 0.66 -0.50
N ALA A 37 0.34 1.38 0.34
CA ALA A 37 -0.08 2.70 0.78
C ALA A 37 -0.19 3.60 -0.46
N PHE A 38 -1.29 4.32 -0.60
CA PHE A 38 -1.44 5.28 -1.67
C PHE A 38 -0.34 6.35 -1.56
N THR A 39 0.40 6.59 -2.63
CA THR A 39 1.41 7.64 -2.68
C THR A 39 0.78 8.93 -3.15
N TYR A 40 0.77 9.93 -2.28
CA TYR A 40 0.31 11.28 -2.62
C TYR A 40 1.39 12.05 -3.39
N PRO A 41 1.03 12.87 -4.39
CA PRO A 41 1.97 13.63 -5.20
C PRO A 41 2.52 14.88 -4.49
N ASP A 42 3.51 15.50 -5.14
CA ASP A 42 4.07 16.83 -4.87
C ASP A 42 4.56 17.08 -3.44
N PRO A 43 5.49 16.25 -2.93
CA PRO A 43 6.02 16.43 -1.60
C PRO A 43 6.82 17.73 -1.47
N ILE A 44 6.50 18.54 -0.47
CA ILE A 44 7.34 19.68 -0.04
C ILE A 44 7.89 19.34 1.33
N CYS A 45 9.21 19.27 1.45
CA CYS A 45 9.90 18.83 2.65
C CYS A 45 10.85 19.91 3.18
N ASN A 46 10.98 19.98 4.51
CA ASN A 46 11.91 20.91 5.18
C ASN A 46 13.00 20.20 6.00
N GLY A 47 13.14 18.88 5.84
CA GLY A 47 14.05 18.02 6.61
C GLY A 47 13.47 17.45 7.92
N MET A 48 12.34 17.96 8.40
CA MET A 48 11.61 17.40 9.56
C MET A 48 10.36 16.64 9.15
N ALA A 49 9.65 17.18 8.17
CA ALA A 49 8.41 16.63 7.67
C ALA A 49 8.27 16.96 6.19
N CYS A 50 7.38 16.21 5.54
CA CYS A 50 6.90 16.50 4.20
C CYS A 50 5.39 16.74 4.26
N SER A 51 4.92 17.74 3.55
CA SER A 51 3.52 17.84 3.17
C SER A 51 3.30 17.18 1.81
N TYR A 52 2.08 16.73 1.57
CA TYR A 52 1.63 16.12 0.32
C TYR A 52 0.35 16.79 -0.15
N GLN A 53 0.00 16.58 -1.42
CA GLN A 53 -1.26 17.08 -1.95
C GLN A 53 -2.34 16.00 -1.95
N TRP A 54 -3.50 16.35 -1.39
CA TRP A 54 -4.77 15.64 -1.57
C TRP A 54 -5.67 16.46 -2.50
N CYS A 55 -6.48 15.80 -3.32
CA CYS A 55 -7.43 16.40 -4.26
C CYS A 55 -8.64 15.46 -4.37
N PRO A 56 -9.79 15.97 -4.87
CA PRO A 56 -11.00 15.17 -5.00
C PRO A 56 -10.76 13.90 -5.83
N GLY A 57 -11.24 12.77 -5.33
CA GLY A 57 -11.07 11.45 -5.96
C GLY A 57 -9.84 10.67 -5.50
N MET A 58 -8.90 11.29 -4.77
CA MET A 58 -7.85 10.56 -4.05
C MET A 58 -8.39 9.95 -2.75
N PRO A 59 -7.86 8.81 -2.29
CA PRO A 59 -8.21 8.28 -0.97
C PRO A 59 -7.92 9.32 0.12
N LEU A 60 -8.71 9.34 1.19
CA LEU A 60 -8.44 10.22 2.32
C LEU A 60 -7.20 9.73 3.08
N PRO A 61 -6.28 10.64 3.46
CA PRO A 61 -5.16 10.27 4.31
C PRO A 61 -5.67 9.92 5.70
N MET A 62 -5.03 8.94 6.34
CA MET A 62 -5.35 8.53 7.72
C MET A 62 -6.86 8.34 7.95
N ALA A 63 -7.55 7.61 7.08
CA ALA A 63 -9.01 7.44 7.16
C ALA A 63 -9.50 6.92 8.55
N SER A 64 -8.67 6.16 9.27
CA SER A 64 -8.96 5.72 10.64
C SER A 64 -9.01 6.84 11.68
N ALA A 65 -8.42 7.99 11.37
CA ALA A 65 -8.37 9.17 12.20
C ALA A 65 -9.56 10.12 11.95
N GLY A 66 -10.49 9.72 11.08
CA GLY A 66 -11.68 10.47 10.70
C GLY A 66 -11.48 11.29 9.43
N THR A 67 -12.60 11.79 8.89
CA THR A 67 -12.59 12.65 7.70
C THR A 67 -12.03 14.03 8.06
N PRO A 68 -10.96 14.51 7.38
CA PRO A 68 -10.47 15.87 7.52
C PRO A 68 -11.55 16.91 7.24
N HIS A 69 -11.57 18.00 8.01
CA HIS A 69 -12.39 19.18 7.75
C HIS A 69 -11.84 19.99 6.57
N TRP A 70 -12.02 19.46 5.36
CA TRP A 70 -11.60 20.04 4.08
C TRP A 70 -12.78 20.38 3.19
N ASP A 71 -12.55 21.29 2.25
CA ASP A 71 -13.42 21.40 1.08
C ASP A 71 -13.13 20.23 0.15
N MET A 72 -14.01 19.24 0.15
CA MET A 72 -13.85 18.03 -0.65
C MET A 72 -13.91 18.25 -2.16
N ASN A 73 -14.08 19.50 -2.63
CA ASN A 73 -14.02 19.90 -4.03
C ASN A 73 -12.73 20.65 -4.41
N ALA A 74 -11.82 20.86 -3.45
CA ALA A 74 -10.55 21.55 -3.66
C ALA A 74 -9.36 20.64 -3.35
N CYS A 75 -8.20 21.00 -3.90
CA CYS A 75 -6.95 20.37 -3.51
C CYS A 75 -6.43 21.01 -2.21
N HIS A 76 -5.97 20.17 -1.29
CA HIS A 76 -5.42 20.55 0.01
C HIS A 76 -4.00 20.03 0.15
N ARG A 77 -3.14 20.83 0.76
CA ARG A 77 -1.83 20.37 1.21
C ARG A 77 -1.93 19.89 2.65
N PHE A 78 -1.28 18.78 2.97
CA PHE A 78 -1.39 18.20 4.30
C PHE A 78 -0.11 17.54 4.77
N MET A 79 0.09 17.53 6.07
CA MET A 79 1.10 16.74 6.77
C MET A 79 0.42 15.73 7.68
N ILE A 80 1.09 14.61 7.91
CA ILE A 80 0.67 13.64 8.93
C ILE A 80 1.26 14.02 10.28
N GLY A 81 0.40 14.27 11.27
CA GLY A 81 0.82 14.63 12.62
C GLY A 81 -0.26 15.30 13.46
N GLN A 82 0.10 15.66 14.69
CA GLN A 82 -0.75 16.45 15.58
C GLN A 82 -0.02 17.71 16.05
N ILE A 83 -0.73 18.83 16.02
CA ILE A 83 -0.27 20.09 16.61
C ILE A 83 -0.39 19.95 18.13
N SER A 84 0.74 20.01 18.83
CA SER A 84 0.79 20.00 20.30
C SER A 84 0.45 21.39 20.87
N ALA A 85 0.29 21.50 22.19
CA ALA A 85 0.03 22.79 22.85
C ALA A 85 1.18 23.81 22.68
N ASN A 86 2.42 23.33 22.50
CA ASN A 86 3.61 24.13 22.26
C ASN A 86 4.32 23.60 21.00
N PRO A 87 3.74 23.82 19.81
CA PRO A 87 4.28 23.24 18.59
C PRO A 87 5.55 23.99 18.17
N PRO A 88 6.55 23.28 17.61
CA PRO A 88 7.68 23.96 17.00
C PRO A 88 7.21 24.78 15.79
N ALA A 89 7.91 25.89 15.50
CA ALA A 89 7.49 26.85 14.48
C ALA A 89 7.32 26.25 13.07
N TRP A 90 8.08 25.20 12.75
CA TRP A 90 7.97 24.51 11.46
C TRP A 90 6.65 23.73 11.32
N VAL A 91 6.01 23.30 12.42
CA VAL A 91 4.70 22.61 12.37
C VAL A 91 3.59 23.59 12.07
N THR A 92 3.62 24.78 12.66
CA THR A 92 2.56 25.79 12.49
C THR A 92 2.75 26.66 11.27
N ASN A 93 3.96 26.71 10.71
CA ASN A 93 4.32 27.56 9.57
C ASN A 93 3.88 29.01 9.78
N GLY A 94 4.28 29.60 10.90
CA GLY A 94 3.88 30.97 11.25
C GLY A 94 2.39 31.13 11.59
N GLY A 95 1.69 30.04 11.90
CA GLY A 95 0.26 30.03 12.25
C GLY A 95 -0.68 29.76 11.09
N LEU A 96 -0.15 29.46 9.90
CA LEU A 96 -0.95 29.11 8.72
C LEU A 96 -1.53 27.70 8.80
N ASN A 97 -0.80 26.78 9.45
CA ASN A 97 -1.21 25.40 9.53
C ASN A 97 -2.19 25.19 10.68
N HIS A 98 -3.17 24.32 10.46
CA HIS A 98 -4.20 24.01 11.44
C HIS A 98 -4.57 22.53 11.41
N GLN A 99 -5.07 22.03 12.54
CA GLN A 99 -5.51 20.63 12.64
C GLN A 99 -6.88 20.48 11.96
N VAL A 100 -7.00 19.56 11.01
CA VAL A 100 -8.25 19.31 10.26
C VAL A 100 -8.90 17.96 10.61
N SER A 101 -8.11 17.01 11.11
CA SER A 101 -8.58 15.82 11.81
C SER A 101 -7.47 15.33 12.74
N PRO A 102 -7.73 14.41 13.67
CA PRO A 102 -6.66 13.68 14.34
C PRO A 102 -5.63 13.18 13.31
N MET A 103 -4.34 13.41 13.56
CA MET A 103 -3.24 13.00 12.69
C MET A 103 -3.14 13.68 11.31
N VAL A 104 -4.00 14.64 10.95
CA VAL A 104 -3.88 15.40 9.70
C VAL A 104 -3.86 16.90 9.97
N ILE A 105 -2.77 17.53 9.56
CA ILE A 105 -2.55 18.97 9.63
C ILE A 105 -2.66 19.51 8.21
N GLU A 106 -3.51 20.51 7.98
CA GLU A 106 -3.54 21.21 6.71
C GLU A 106 -2.40 22.24 6.62
N GLY A 107 -1.72 22.25 5.49
CA GLY A 107 -0.65 23.18 5.14
C GLY A 107 0.71 22.53 4.87
N ASP A 108 1.71 23.39 4.76
CA ASP A 108 3.10 23.05 4.44
C ASP A 108 4.01 23.14 5.67
N PRO A 109 5.07 22.33 5.75
CA PRO A 109 6.05 22.52 6.79
C PRO A 109 6.69 23.90 6.63
N GLY A 110 6.70 24.68 7.71
CA GLY A 110 7.39 25.96 7.74
C GLY A 110 8.91 25.79 7.69
N PRO A 111 9.67 26.90 7.58
CA PRO A 111 11.12 26.84 7.61
C PRO A 111 11.63 26.13 8.87
N CYS A 112 12.54 25.17 8.69
CA CYS A 112 13.29 24.60 9.81
C CYS A 112 14.75 25.09 9.77
N PRO A 113 15.14 26.02 10.68
CA PRO A 113 16.53 26.41 10.81
C PRO A 113 17.40 25.23 11.27
N GLY A 114 18.39 24.86 10.46
CA GLY A 114 19.35 23.78 10.78
C GLY A 114 18.91 22.37 10.36
N CYS A 115 17.73 22.22 9.76
CA CYS A 115 17.34 20.97 9.12
C CYS A 115 17.88 20.89 7.70
N VAL A 116 18.39 19.73 7.30
CA VAL A 116 18.72 19.42 5.90
C VAL A 116 17.52 18.71 5.26
N SER A 117 17.03 19.25 4.15
CA SER A 117 15.92 18.70 3.34
C SER A 117 16.36 17.52 2.49
#